data_AF-A0A2G2ZYN4-F1
#
_entry.id   AF-A0A2G2ZYN4-F1
#
_cell.length_a   1.000
_cell.length_b   1.000
_cell.length_c   1.000
_cell.angle_alpha   90.00
_cell.angle_beta   90.00
_cell.angle_gamma   90.00
#
_symmetry.space_group_name_H-M   'P 1'
#
loop_
_entity.id
_entity.type
_entity.pdbx_description
1 polymer ?
#
loop_
_entity_poly.entity_id
_entity_poly.type
_entity_poly.pdbx_seq_one_letter_code
_entity_poly.pdbx_strand_id
1 'polypeptide(L)'
;MASTTSIIKGGFSCGNTLSSFRARPRRMVVRAEAVNPDIRKDEEKVVNSLNLLLLTAVDSFSKWEIFTQRCWRSGTFPLCDGSHVKHNKATGDNVGPLLLKK
;
A
#
# COMPACT_ATOMS: atom_id res chain seq x y z
N MET A 1 35.05 -0.81 -75.24
CA MET A 1 34.52 -2.03 -74.59
C MET A 1 35.22 -2.20 -73.24
N ALA A 2 34.45 -2.58 -72.21
CA ALA A 2 34.82 -2.82 -70.80
C ALA A 2 35.30 -1.56 -70.02
N SER A 3 34.50 -0.95 -69.15
CA SER A 3 33.94 -1.44 -67.87
C SER A 3 35.03 -1.66 -66.82
N THR A 4 35.00 -0.87 -65.74
CA THR A 4 34.70 -1.30 -64.35
C THR A 4 34.94 -0.12 -63.39
N THR A 5 33.85 0.47 -62.91
CA THR A 5 33.79 1.28 -61.68
C THR A 5 33.79 0.33 -60.48
N SER A 6 34.42 0.68 -59.35
CA SER A 6 33.86 0.46 -57.99
C SER A 6 34.75 0.97 -56.85
N ILE A 7 34.20 2.00 -56.18
CA ILE A 7 34.07 2.18 -54.71
C ILE A 7 35.36 2.21 -53.87
N ILE A 8 35.77 3.44 -53.53
CA ILE A 8 36.77 3.76 -52.51
C ILE A 8 36.07 3.75 -51.14
N LYS A 9 36.45 2.83 -50.24
CA LYS A 9 36.05 2.86 -48.82
C LYS A 9 36.89 3.91 -48.09
N GLY A 10 36.34 5.10 -47.89
CA GLY A 10 36.89 6.11 -46.98
C GLY A 10 36.62 5.73 -45.53
N GLY A 11 37.68 5.53 -44.75
CA GLY A 11 37.60 5.44 -43.30
C GLY A 11 37.41 6.84 -42.70
N PHE A 12 36.36 7.01 -41.90
CA PHE A 12 36.18 8.18 -41.04
C PHE A 12 36.22 7.73 -39.58
N SER A 13 37.27 8.18 -38.89
CA SER A 13 37.35 8.21 -37.43
C SER A 13 36.57 9.43 -36.93
N CYS A 14 35.61 9.22 -36.03
CA CYS A 14 35.16 10.25 -35.10
C CYS A 14 34.62 9.56 -33.86
N GLY A 15 35.32 9.72 -32.74
CA GLY A 15 34.83 9.29 -31.44
C GLY A 15 33.62 10.14 -31.02
N ASN A 16 32.68 9.51 -30.32
CA ASN A 16 31.84 10.20 -29.36
C ASN A 16 31.71 9.30 -28.14
N THR A 17 32.22 9.82 -27.03
CA THR A 17 32.13 9.30 -25.68
C THR A 17 30.67 9.03 -25.32
N LEU A 18 30.25 7.77 -25.40
CA LEU A 18 29.09 7.29 -24.66
C LEU A 18 29.47 7.35 -23.18
N SER A 19 29.22 8.49 -22.53
CA SER A 19 29.21 8.53 -21.08
C SER A 19 28.14 7.55 -20.63
N SER A 20 28.58 6.39 -20.18
CA SER A 20 27.74 5.43 -19.47
C SER A 20 27.21 6.16 -18.24
N PHE A 21 26.04 6.79 -18.36
CA PHE A 21 25.22 7.18 -17.23
C PHE A 21 24.75 5.88 -16.59
N ARG A 22 25.65 5.25 -15.85
CA ARG A 22 25.34 4.12 -15.00
C ARG A 22 24.45 4.68 -13.90
N ALA A 23 23.14 4.67 -14.15
CA ALA A 23 22.13 5.03 -13.17
C ALA A 23 22.42 4.22 -11.90
N ARG A 24 23.00 4.86 -10.89
CA ARG A 24 23.26 4.22 -9.61
C ARG A 24 21.90 3.81 -9.08
N PRO A 25 21.66 2.52 -8.75
CA PRO A 25 20.41 2.14 -8.14
C PRO A 25 20.27 2.94 -6.85
N ARG A 26 19.26 3.83 -6.80
CA ARG A 26 18.91 4.53 -5.57
C ARG A 26 18.43 3.46 -4.61
N ARG A 27 19.27 3.09 -3.65
CA ARG A 27 18.91 2.20 -2.55
C ARG A 27 17.89 2.93 -1.68
N MET A 28 16.61 2.70 -1.92
CA MET A 28 15.54 3.17 -1.04
C MET A 28 15.55 2.29 0.21
N VAL A 29 15.67 2.90 1.39
CA VAL A 29 15.46 2.22 2.65
C VAL A 29 13.96 2.25 2.93
N VAL A 30 13.29 1.11 2.73
CA VAL A 30 11.89 0.96 3.13
C VAL A 30 11.87 0.56 4.59
N ARG A 31 11.36 1.44 5.47
CA ARG A 31 11.01 1.06 6.83
C ARG A 31 9.59 0.49 6.81
N ALA A 32 9.47 -0.82 7.00
CA ALA A 32 8.18 -1.44 7.24
C ALA A 32 7.79 -1.19 8.72
N GLU A 33 6.71 -0.46 8.94
CA GLU A 33 6.14 -0.25 10.27
C GLU A 33 5.09 -1.32 10.58
N ALA A 34 4.91 -1.64 11.86
CA ALA A 34 3.89 -2.58 12.29
C ALA A 34 2.47 -1.98 12.12
N VAL A 35 1.55 -2.77 11.56
CA VAL A 35 0.17 -2.33 11.34
C VAL A 35 -0.55 -2.08 12.67
N ASN A 36 -0.40 -3.00 13.63
CA ASN A 36 -0.92 -2.85 14.99
C ASN A 36 0.19 -2.31 15.91
N PRO A 37 0.09 -1.09 16.46
CA PRO A 37 1.08 -0.52 17.37
C PRO A 37 0.85 -0.99 18.81
N ASP A 38 -0.40 -0.99 19.30
CA ASP A 38 -0.67 -1.02 20.74
C ASP A 38 -1.76 -2.01 21.20
N ILE A 39 -2.59 -2.54 20.28
CA ILE A 39 -3.80 -3.30 20.65
C ILE A 39 -3.44 -4.76 20.95
N ARG A 40 -3.73 -5.24 22.17
CA ARG A 40 -3.65 -6.67 22.56
C ARG A 40 -2.33 -7.34 22.18
N LYS A 41 -1.20 -6.73 22.56
CA LYS A 41 0.17 -7.17 22.20
C LYS A 41 0.66 -8.40 22.96
N ASP A 42 -0.03 -8.75 24.03
CA ASP A 42 0.12 -9.97 24.79
C ASP A 42 -0.36 -11.21 24.00
N GLU A 43 -1.23 -11.03 23.01
CA GLU A 43 -1.73 -12.11 22.17
C GLU A 43 -0.85 -12.30 20.93
N GLU A 44 -0.42 -13.54 20.67
CA GLU A 44 0.33 -13.89 19.45
C GLU A 44 -0.49 -13.59 18.19
N LYS A 45 -1.82 -13.78 18.26
CA LYS A 45 -2.74 -13.53 17.16
C LYS A 45 -4.06 -12.97 17.67
N VAL A 46 -4.25 -11.67 17.44
CA VAL A 46 -5.47 -10.97 17.79
C VAL A 46 -6.58 -11.30 16.79
N VAL A 47 -7.62 -12.00 17.26
CA VAL A 47 -8.83 -12.34 16.50
C VAL A 47 -10.06 -11.79 17.23
N ASN A 48 -11.07 -11.35 16.48
CA ASN A 48 -12.36 -10.90 17.01
C ASN A 48 -13.49 -11.61 16.27
N SER A 49 -14.37 -12.24 17.04
CA SER A 49 -15.61 -12.87 16.55
C SER A 49 -16.78 -11.95 16.86
N LEU A 50 -17.57 -11.61 15.83
CA LEU A 50 -18.77 -10.79 15.98
C LEU A 50 -19.99 -11.64 15.61
N ASN A 51 -20.88 -11.84 16.58
CA ASN A 51 -22.15 -12.50 16.35
C ASN A 51 -23.18 -11.48 15.86
N LEU A 52 -23.43 -11.46 14.54
CA LEU A 52 -24.38 -10.53 13.92
C LEU A 52 -25.78 -10.59 14.56
N LEU A 53 -26.23 -11.78 14.96
CA LEU A 53 -27.54 -11.95 15.60
C LEU A 53 -27.63 -11.26 16.97
N LEU A 54 -26.56 -11.30 17.77
CA LEU A 54 -26.53 -10.66 19.09
C LEU A 54 -26.41 -9.13 18.95
N LEU A 55 -25.60 -8.66 17.99
CA LEU A 55 -25.40 -7.24 17.75
C LEU A 55 -26.65 -6.56 17.18
N THR A 56 -27.48 -7.30 16.44
CA THR A 56 -28.77 -6.80 15.91
C THR A 56 -29.91 -6.89 16.94
N ALA A 57 -29.76 -7.71 18.00
CA ALA A 57 -30.75 -7.83 19.08
C ALA A 57 -30.61 -6.75 20.16
N VAL A 58 -29.43 -6.13 20.30
CA VAL A 58 -29.26 -4.92 21.11
C VAL A 58 -29.79 -3.73 20.30
N ASP A 59 -31.00 -3.27 20.63
CA ASP A 59 -31.82 -2.25 19.94
C ASP A 59 -31.10 -0.93 19.56
N SER A 60 -29.89 -0.69 20.04
CA SER A 60 -29.02 0.43 19.64
C SER A 60 -28.60 0.38 18.17
N PHE A 61 -28.68 -0.77 17.50
CA PHE A 61 -28.28 -0.96 16.09
C PHE A 61 -29.46 -1.37 15.17
N SER A 62 -30.68 -0.97 15.51
CA SER A 62 -31.98 -1.32 14.86
C SER A 62 -32.12 -0.99 13.35
N LYS A 63 -31.07 -0.50 12.70
CA LYS A 63 -30.98 -0.17 11.26
C LYS A 63 -29.54 -0.26 10.70
N TRP A 64 -28.56 -0.61 11.52
CA TRP A 64 -27.21 -0.06 11.38
C TRP A 64 -26.20 -1.03 10.76
N GLU A 65 -25.47 -0.54 9.77
CA GLU A 65 -24.24 -1.14 9.27
C GLU A 65 -23.26 -1.32 10.45
N ILE A 66 -22.79 -2.53 10.74
CA ILE A 66 -21.77 -2.72 11.78
C ILE A 66 -20.42 -2.37 11.16
N PHE A 67 -19.74 -1.38 11.73
CA PHE A 67 -18.43 -0.92 11.27
C PHE A 67 -17.32 -1.58 12.08
N THR A 68 -16.59 -2.53 11.48
CA THR A 68 -15.42 -3.14 12.14
C THR A 68 -14.14 -2.48 11.63
N GLN A 69 -13.21 -2.15 12.52
CA GLN A 69 -11.98 -1.44 12.15
C GLN A 69 -10.93 -2.38 11.56
N ARG A 70 -10.28 -1.91 10.49
CA ARG A 70 -9.14 -2.59 9.87
C ARG A 70 -7.82 -1.85 10.06
N CYS A 71 -7.85 -0.65 10.62
CA CYS A 71 -6.69 0.23 10.75
C CYS A 71 -5.86 0.01 12.02
N TRP A 72 -6.36 -0.75 13.02
CA TRP A 72 -5.68 -0.94 14.31
C TRP A 72 -5.35 0.36 15.06
N ARG A 73 -6.20 1.39 14.92
CA ARG A 73 -6.06 2.69 15.62
C ARG A 73 -7.25 3.04 16.51
N SER A 74 -8.29 2.21 16.53
CA SER A 74 -9.53 2.52 17.25
C SER A 74 -9.40 2.31 18.75
N GLY A 75 -9.94 3.25 19.53
CA GLY A 75 -10.07 3.09 20.98
C GLY A 75 -11.18 2.12 21.39
N THR A 76 -12.17 1.89 20.52
CA THR A 76 -13.29 0.96 20.74
C THR A 76 -13.12 -0.34 19.96
N PHE A 77 -11.88 -0.72 19.66
CA PHE A 77 -11.56 -1.92 18.90
C PHE A 77 -12.29 -3.15 19.49
N PRO A 78 -12.99 -3.96 18.67
CA PRO A 78 -12.91 -4.07 17.20
C PRO A 78 -13.81 -3.11 16.39
N LEU A 79 -14.58 -2.23 17.03
CA LEU A 79 -15.52 -1.32 16.37
C LEU A 79 -14.85 -0.05 15.85
N CYS A 80 -15.50 0.59 14.88
CA CYS A 80 -15.06 1.86 14.30
C CYS A 80 -15.53 3.09 15.07
N ASP A 81 -14.56 3.88 15.52
CA ASP A 81 -14.67 5.20 16.14
C ASP A 81 -14.27 6.36 15.20
N GLY A 82 -13.93 6.06 13.94
CA GLY A 82 -13.47 7.06 12.97
C GLY A 82 -11.96 7.34 13.00
N SER A 83 -11.18 6.66 13.84
CA SER A 83 -9.73 6.89 13.96
C SER A 83 -8.94 6.64 12.66
N HIS A 84 -9.49 5.86 11.71
CA HIS A 84 -8.88 5.65 10.39
C HIS A 84 -8.73 6.95 9.59
N VAL A 85 -9.62 7.93 9.78
CA VAL A 85 -9.54 9.23 9.07
C VAL A 85 -8.27 9.99 9.47
N LYS A 86 -7.97 10.03 10.76
CA LYS A 86 -6.76 10.69 11.28
C LYS A 86 -5.50 9.98 10.80
N HIS A 87 -5.50 8.64 10.82
CA HIS A 87 -4.42 7.82 10.29
C HIS A 87 -4.17 8.11 8.81
N ASN A 88 -5.19 7.98 7.96
CA ASN A 88 -5.09 8.24 6.52
C ASN A 88 -4.54 9.62 6.21
N LYS A 89 -5.00 10.66 6.93
CA LYS A 89 -4.51 12.02 6.75
C LYS A 89 -3.03 12.17 7.14
N ALA A 90 -2.58 11.50 8.19
CA ALA A 90 -1.21 11.60 8.68
C ALA A 90 -0.20 10.81 7.83
N THR A 91 -0.62 9.66 7.29
CA THR A 91 0.27 8.73 6.57
C THR A 91 0.11 8.78 5.05
N GLY A 92 -0.96 9.37 4.54
CA GLY A 92 -1.35 9.27 3.12
C GLY A 92 -2.00 7.92 2.77
N ASP A 93 -2.42 7.15 3.77
CA ASP A 93 -3.09 5.86 3.62
C ASP A 93 -4.59 6.02 3.24
N ASN A 94 -5.24 4.93 2.87
CA ASN A 94 -6.63 4.90 2.39
C ASN A 94 -7.48 3.79 3.02
N VAL A 95 -7.13 3.35 4.23
CA VAL A 95 -7.86 2.30 4.95
C VAL A 95 -9.23 2.77 5.46
N GLY A 96 -10.15 1.82 5.63
CA GLY A 96 -11.49 2.08 6.16
C GLY A 96 -12.10 0.85 6.82
N PRO A 97 -13.21 1.02 7.55
CA PRO A 97 -13.88 -0.07 8.24
C PRO A 97 -14.51 -1.06 7.26
N LEU A 98 -14.85 -2.25 7.76
CA LEU A 98 -15.75 -3.18 7.09
C LEU A 98 -17.18 -2.90 7.54
N LEU A 99 -18.07 -2.71 6.56
CA LEU A 99 -19.50 -2.53 6.78
C LEU A 99 -20.21 -3.88 6.68
N LEU A 100 -20.88 -4.29 7.74
CA LEU A 100 -21.71 -5.48 7.74
C LEU A 100 -23.18 -5.07 7.68
N LYS A 101 -23.88 -5.55 6.65
CA LYS A 101 -25.33 -5.39 6.47
C LYS A 101 -26.01 -6.71 6.80
N LYS A 102 -27.26 -6.61 7.28
CA LYS A 102 -28.13 -7.77 7.47
C LYS A 102 -28.61 -8.31 6.13
#